data_AF-A0A3T0GJ73-F1
#
_entry.id   AF-A0A3T0GJ73-F1
#
_cell.length_a   1.000
_cell.length_b   1.000
_cell.length_c   1.000
_cell.angle_alpha   90.00
_cell.angle_beta   90.00
_cell.angle_gamma   90.00
#
_symmetry.space_group_name_H-M   'P 1'
#
loop_
_entity.id
_entity.type
_entity.pdbx_description
1 polymer ?
#
loop_
_entity_poly.entity_id
_entity_poly.type
_entity_poly.pdbx_seq_one_letter_code
_entity_poly.pdbx_strand_id
1 'polypeptide(L)'
;MAIVNKHYKPRYRSLIAIFNKILQKDSDINCTLSGCKIRKYGGSILIMRESSNIQEINVHLPLNGSIEWDNRFSCTIFGDQECSVTIAPLKKTQKIPEFLKNYGYCSEVYYSLPTVQKDGKMIAYPDVSYNGKSTDDDKIRCIINSTIKQNLVSLISI
;
A
#
# COMPACT_ATOMS: atom_id res chain seq x y z
N MET A 1 -4.59 0.19 -17.80
CA MET A 1 -4.15 -0.52 -19.04
C MET A 1 -2.93 0.20 -19.59
N ALA A 2 -1.86 -0.51 -19.92
CA ALA A 2 -0.72 0.07 -20.61
C ALA A 2 -0.80 -0.31 -22.09
N ILE A 3 -0.78 0.68 -22.98
CA ILE A 3 -0.60 0.49 -24.42
C ILE A 3 0.58 1.37 -24.80
N VAL A 4 1.64 0.78 -25.34
CA VAL A 4 2.87 1.51 -25.75
C VAL A 4 3.39 2.41 -24.61
N ASN A 5 3.58 1.82 -23.41
CA ASN A 5 4.04 2.49 -22.18
C ASN A 5 3.22 3.72 -21.71
N LYS A 6 2.06 4.01 -22.31
CA LYS A 6 1.13 5.01 -21.80
C LYS A 6 0.10 4.36 -20.89
N HIS A 7 -0.04 4.91 -19.68
CA HIS A 7 -1.06 4.48 -18.73
C HIS A 7 -2.40 5.11 -19.08
N TYR A 8 -3.38 4.26 -19.38
CA TYR A 8 -4.76 4.68 -19.63
C TYR A 8 -5.66 4.28 -18.46
N LYS A 9 -6.61 5.17 -18.15
CA LYS A 9 -7.73 4.89 -17.25
C LYS A 9 -8.43 3.61 -17.71
N PRO A 10 -8.87 2.73 -16.79
CA PRO A 10 -9.64 1.55 -17.17
C PRO A 10 -10.87 1.93 -17.99
N ARG A 11 -11.19 1.11 -19.00
CA ARG A 11 -12.40 1.32 -19.81
C ARG A 11 -13.63 1.10 -18.93
N TYR A 12 -14.63 1.97 -19.06
CA TYR A 12 -15.87 1.90 -18.29
C TYR A 12 -16.54 0.52 -18.35
N ARG A 13 -16.59 -0.10 -19.54
CA ARG A 13 -17.11 -1.47 -19.73
C ARG A 13 -16.43 -2.52 -18.85
N SER A 14 -15.11 -2.39 -18.62
CA SER A 14 -14.35 -3.33 -17.80
C SER A 14 -14.70 -3.15 -16.32
N LEU A 15 -14.94 -1.91 -15.89
CA LEU A 15 -15.41 -1.62 -14.54
C LEU A 15 -16.81 -2.21 -14.32
N ILE A 16 -17.77 -1.95 -15.22
CA ILE A 16 -19.13 -2.52 -15.12
C ILE A 16 -19.09 -4.05 -15.02
N ALA A 17 -18.30 -4.71 -15.88
CA ALA A 17 -18.21 -6.16 -15.85
C ALA A 17 -17.69 -6.70 -14.50
N ILE A 18 -16.75 -5.98 -13.87
CA ILE A 18 -16.22 -6.33 -12.55
C ILE A 18 -17.28 -6.07 -11.47
N PHE A 19 -17.94 -4.91 -11.49
CA PHE A 19 -18.99 -4.58 -10.52
C PHE A 19 -20.14 -5.60 -10.59
N ASN A 20 -20.63 -5.92 -11.78
CA ASN A 20 -21.70 -6.92 -11.95
C ASN A 20 -21.28 -8.30 -11.42
N LYS A 21 -20.03 -8.71 -11.67
CA LYS A 21 -19.49 -9.97 -11.13
C LYS A 21 -19.45 -9.98 -9.60
N ILE A 22 -19.06 -8.86 -8.99
CA ILE A 22 -18.97 -8.71 -7.54
C ILE A 22 -20.37 -8.64 -6.90
N LEU A 23 -21.34 -8.01 -7.57
CA LEU A 23 -22.72 -7.89 -7.08
C LEU A 23 -23.49 -9.21 -7.16
N GLN A 24 -23.29 -9.98 -8.24
CA GLN A 24 -24.08 -11.19 -8.51
C GLN A 24 -23.62 -12.45 -7.77
N LYS A 25 -22.41 -12.45 -7.18
CA LYS A 25 -21.93 -13.60 -6.40
C LYS A 25 -21.63 -13.17 -4.98
N ASP A 26 -22.14 -13.94 -4.02
CA ASP A 26 -21.79 -13.80 -2.59
C ASP A 26 -20.37 -14.26 -2.26
N SER A 27 -19.62 -14.77 -3.24
CA SER A 27 -18.25 -15.23 -3.03
C SER A 27 -17.21 -14.12 -3.16
N ASP A 28 -16.07 -14.33 -2.49
CA ASP A 28 -14.84 -13.55 -2.58
C ASP A 28 -14.19 -13.64 -3.98
N ILE A 29 -14.90 -13.19 -5.02
CA ILE A 29 -14.33 -13.14 -6.36
C ILE A 29 -13.21 -12.09 -6.37
N ASN A 30 -12.00 -12.59 -6.56
CA ASN A 30 -10.85 -11.77 -6.87
C ASN A 30 -10.89 -11.41 -8.36
N CYS A 31 -11.25 -10.17 -8.66
CA CYS A 31 -11.10 -9.61 -9.99
C CYS A 31 -9.78 -8.86 -10.09
N THR A 32 -9.08 -8.96 -11.22
CA THR A 32 -7.85 -8.21 -11.47
C THR A 32 -8.08 -7.17 -12.56
N LEU A 33 -7.54 -5.97 -12.36
CA LEU A 33 -7.66 -4.87 -13.31
C LEU A 33 -6.46 -3.94 -13.21
N SER A 34 -5.66 -3.87 -14.28
CA SER A 34 -4.54 -2.94 -14.40
C SER A 34 -3.56 -2.96 -13.22
N GLY A 35 -3.23 -4.16 -12.71
CA GLY A 35 -2.31 -4.33 -11.60
C GLY A 35 -2.95 -4.21 -10.22
N CYS A 36 -4.27 -4.07 -10.15
CA CYS A 36 -5.04 -4.03 -8.91
C CYS A 36 -5.94 -5.27 -8.77
N LYS A 37 -6.07 -5.75 -7.54
CA LYS A 37 -7.03 -6.74 -7.09
C LYS A 37 -8.27 -6.00 -6.55
N ILE A 38 -9.45 -6.43 -6.99
CA ILE A 38 -10.75 -5.87 -6.63
C ILE A 38 -11.63 -7.00 -6.10
N ARG A 39 -12.21 -6.84 -4.90
CA ARG A 39 -13.08 -7.84 -4.25
C ARG A 39 -14.15 -7.20 -3.36
N LYS A 40 -15.17 -7.97 -3.01
CA LYS A 40 -16.11 -7.65 -1.92
C LYS A 40 -15.40 -7.78 -0.56
N TYR A 41 -15.69 -6.89 0.37
CA TYR A 41 -15.19 -6.94 1.75
C TYR A 41 -16.11 -6.13 2.68
N GLY A 42 -16.74 -6.79 3.66
CA GLY A 42 -17.57 -6.11 4.68
C GLY A 42 -18.65 -5.18 4.10
N GLY A 43 -19.37 -5.63 3.06
CA GLY A 43 -20.38 -4.80 2.37
C GLY A 43 -19.82 -3.71 1.45
N SER A 44 -18.49 -3.55 1.38
CA SER A 44 -17.80 -2.60 0.51
C SER A 44 -17.05 -3.31 -0.62
N ILE A 45 -16.55 -2.52 -1.57
CA ILE A 45 -15.57 -2.98 -2.55
C ILE A 45 -14.19 -2.49 -2.12
N LEU A 46 -13.29 -3.45 -1.95
CA LEU A 46 -11.88 -3.22 -1.65
C LEU A 46 -11.08 -3.25 -2.96
N ILE A 47 -10.37 -2.15 -3.22
CA ILE A 47 -9.42 -2.04 -4.33
C ILE A 47 -8.02 -1.95 -3.74
N MET A 48 -7.15 -2.90 -4.10
CA MET A 48 -5.77 -2.97 -3.61
C MET A 48 -4.80 -3.27 -4.74
N ARG A 49 -3.55 -2.83 -4.64
CA ARG A 49 -2.50 -3.17 -5.60
C ARG A 49 -2.18 -4.66 -5.48
N GLU A 50 -1.98 -5.36 -6.60
CA GLU A 50 -1.49 -6.74 -6.58
C GLU A 50 -0.05 -6.77 -6.07
N SER A 51 0.27 -7.69 -5.18
CA SER A 51 1.60 -7.77 -4.55
C SER A 51 2.74 -7.90 -5.56
N SER A 52 2.50 -8.57 -6.69
CA SER A 52 3.47 -8.72 -7.79
C SER A 52 3.71 -7.43 -8.59
N ASN A 53 2.84 -6.42 -8.45
CA ASN A 53 2.90 -5.15 -9.17
C ASN A 53 3.32 -3.97 -8.27
N ILE A 54 3.72 -4.26 -7.05
CA ILE A 54 4.30 -3.29 -6.12
C ILE A 54 5.82 -3.32 -6.31
N GLN A 55 6.40 -2.18 -6.65
CA GLN A 55 7.85 -2.07 -6.87
C GLN A 55 8.59 -1.81 -5.57
N GLU A 56 9.78 -2.38 -5.46
CA GLU A 56 10.75 -2.04 -4.43
C GLU A 56 11.66 -0.94 -4.98
N ILE A 57 12.02 0.04 -4.14
CA ILE A 57 12.97 1.10 -4.52
C ILE A 57 14.06 1.23 -3.46
N ASN A 58 15.30 1.44 -3.92
CA ASN A 58 16.42 1.76 -3.04
C ASN A 58 16.58 3.26 -2.93
N VAL A 59 16.88 3.71 -1.72
CA VAL A 59 16.95 5.12 -1.34
C VAL A 59 18.23 5.34 -0.57
N HIS A 60 19.05 6.25 -1.05
CA HIS A 60 20.26 6.69 -0.36
C HIS A 60 19.92 7.91 0.52
N LEU A 61 20.32 7.84 1.79
CA LEU A 61 20.15 8.91 2.77
C LEU A 61 21.46 9.69 2.96
N PRO A 62 21.42 10.95 3.39
CA PRO A 62 20.21 11.75 3.66
C PRO A 62 19.44 12.12 2.39
N LEU A 63 18.12 12.30 2.50
CA LEU A 63 17.27 12.67 1.36
C LEU A 63 16.76 14.10 1.48
N ASN A 64 16.88 14.86 0.40
CA ASN A 64 16.33 16.22 0.30
C ASN A 64 14.88 16.22 -0.17
N GLY A 65 13.97 15.60 0.59
CA GLY A 65 12.52 15.68 0.33
C GLY A 65 11.75 14.39 0.57
N SER A 66 10.61 14.26 -0.11
CA SER A 66 9.75 13.07 -0.10
C SER A 66 9.89 12.26 -1.40
N ILE A 67 9.77 10.95 -1.29
CA ILE A 67 9.72 10.03 -2.43
C ILE A 67 8.30 9.54 -2.60
N GLU A 68 7.77 9.68 -3.81
CA GLU A 68 6.53 9.03 -4.19
C GLU A 68 6.78 7.54 -4.47
N TRP A 69 6.09 6.68 -3.74
CA TRP A 69 6.16 5.25 -3.87
C TRP A 69 4.84 4.68 -4.38
N ASP A 70 4.92 3.92 -5.47
CA ASP A 70 3.79 3.25 -6.15
C ASP A 70 2.64 4.21 -6.52
N ASN A 71 2.90 5.52 -6.59
CA ASN A 71 1.89 6.60 -6.74
C ASN A 71 0.77 6.55 -5.68
N ARG A 72 1.02 5.93 -4.52
CA ARG A 72 0.04 5.75 -3.44
C ARG A 72 0.50 6.37 -2.13
N PHE A 73 1.81 6.53 -1.95
CA PHE A 73 2.40 6.97 -0.71
C PHE A 73 3.53 7.96 -0.96
N SER A 74 3.60 8.98 -0.13
CA SER A 74 4.71 9.91 -0.05
C SER A 74 5.55 9.57 1.18
N CYS A 75 6.79 9.15 0.98
CA CYS A 75 7.70 8.70 2.03
C CYS A 75 8.78 9.77 2.25
N THR A 76 8.83 10.35 3.45
CA THR A 76 9.93 11.21 3.89
C THR A 76 10.75 10.45 4.91
N ILE A 77 12.05 10.31 4.64
CA ILE A 77 12.96 9.54 5.49
C ILE A 77 14.09 10.46 5.96
N PHE A 78 14.21 10.62 7.26
CA PHE A 78 15.23 11.41 7.93
C PHE A 78 16.32 10.49 8.46
N GLY A 79 17.57 10.82 8.18
CA GLY A 79 18.73 10.15 8.72
C GLY A 79 19.94 11.07 8.63
N ASP A 80 20.73 11.10 9.70
CA ASP A 80 21.89 12.00 9.81
C ASP A 80 23.18 11.35 9.25
N GLN A 81 23.14 10.04 8.97
CA GLN A 81 24.26 9.27 8.43
C GLN A 81 23.98 8.75 7.02
N GLU A 82 25.03 8.70 6.21
CA GLU A 82 24.97 8.08 4.88
C GLU A 82 24.67 6.59 4.99
N CYS A 83 23.55 6.18 4.43
CA CYS A 83 23.18 4.78 4.35
C CYS A 83 22.19 4.53 3.21
N SER A 84 21.95 3.25 2.90
CA SER A 84 20.93 2.84 1.94
C SER A 84 19.78 2.15 2.67
N VAL A 85 18.56 2.48 2.28
CA VAL A 85 17.34 1.82 2.72
C VAL A 85 16.51 1.41 1.52
N THR A 86 15.66 0.41 1.69
CA THR A 86 14.72 -0.05 0.68
C THR A 86 13.30 0.28 1.12
N ILE A 87 12.52 0.93 0.25
CA ILE A 87 11.07 1.07 0.41
C ILE A 87 10.41 -0.07 -0.39
N ALA A 88 9.78 -1.00 0.32
CA ALA A 88 9.22 -2.22 -0.23
C ALA A 88 7.95 -2.64 0.53
N PRO A 89 7.03 -3.42 -0.06
CA PRO A 89 5.95 -4.00 0.72
C PRO A 89 6.48 -5.05 1.71
N LEU A 90 5.66 -5.38 2.71
CA LEU A 90 5.92 -6.56 3.54
C LEU A 90 5.81 -7.83 2.67
N LYS A 91 6.76 -8.75 2.76
CA LYS A 91 6.69 -10.04 2.06
C LYS A 91 5.65 -10.92 2.76
N LYS A 92 4.92 -11.74 1.99
CA LYS A 92 3.93 -12.68 2.55
C LYS A 92 4.54 -13.72 3.52
N THR A 93 5.84 -13.94 3.43
CA THR A 93 6.60 -14.80 4.35
C THR A 93 6.90 -14.11 5.69
N GLN A 94 6.78 -12.79 5.77
CA GLN A 94 6.99 -12.02 6.99
C GLN A 94 5.69 -11.90 7.77
N LYS A 95 5.77 -12.04 9.10
CA LYS A 95 4.62 -11.89 10.00
C LYS A 95 4.18 -10.42 10.03
N ILE A 96 2.88 -10.17 9.87
CA ILE A 96 2.29 -8.84 10.09
C ILE A 96 2.50 -8.44 11.56
N PRO A 97 3.16 -7.30 11.84
CA PRO A 97 3.31 -6.77 13.19
C PRO A 97 1.99 -6.65 13.94
N GLU A 98 2.00 -6.99 15.23
CA GLU A 98 0.78 -7.10 16.03
C GLU A 98 0.04 -5.77 16.19
N PHE A 99 0.78 -4.66 16.35
CA PHE A 99 0.21 -3.32 16.45
C PHE A 99 -0.63 -2.90 15.23
N LEU A 100 -0.39 -3.50 14.05
CA LEU A 100 -1.17 -3.24 12.84
C LEU A 100 -2.47 -4.02 12.79
N LYS A 101 -2.56 -5.16 13.48
CA LYS A 101 -3.76 -6.01 13.45
C LYS A 101 -4.95 -5.35 14.14
N ASN A 102 -4.69 -4.38 15.01
CA ASN A 102 -5.71 -3.65 15.78
C ASN A 102 -6.73 -2.91 14.89
N TYR A 103 -6.42 -2.65 13.62
CA TYR A 103 -7.32 -1.96 12.70
C TYR A 103 -8.34 -2.87 11.99
N GLY A 104 -8.28 -4.19 12.20
CA GLY A 104 -9.29 -5.12 11.68
C GLY A 104 -9.34 -5.25 10.15
N TYR A 105 -8.38 -4.70 9.41
CA TYR A 105 -8.34 -4.79 7.95
C TYR A 105 -8.04 -6.21 7.45
N CYS A 106 -8.47 -6.49 6.21
CA CYS A 106 -8.08 -7.66 5.44
C CYS A 106 -6.56 -7.80 5.37
N SER A 107 -6.02 -9.01 5.56
CA SER A 107 -4.58 -9.23 5.72
C SER A 107 -3.76 -8.78 4.50
N GLU A 108 -4.33 -8.91 3.29
CA GLU A 108 -3.69 -8.42 2.05
C GLU A 108 -3.44 -6.91 2.03
N VAL A 109 -4.19 -6.11 2.79
CA VAL A 109 -3.95 -4.67 2.90
C VAL A 109 -2.57 -4.40 3.47
N TYR A 110 -2.18 -5.10 4.54
CA TYR A 110 -0.88 -4.90 5.19
C TYR A 110 0.30 -5.26 4.27
N TYR A 111 0.12 -6.26 3.39
CA TYR A 111 1.13 -6.61 2.39
C TYR A 111 1.18 -5.65 1.21
N SER A 112 0.32 -4.62 1.18
CA SER A 112 0.30 -3.59 0.15
C SER A 112 0.79 -2.22 0.62
N LEU A 113 1.07 -2.08 1.93
CA LEU A 113 1.59 -0.87 2.54
C LEU A 113 3.12 -0.81 2.39
N PRO A 114 3.72 0.39 2.22
CA PRO A 114 5.16 0.53 2.16
C PRO A 114 5.77 0.13 3.49
N THR A 115 6.99 -0.38 3.48
CA THR A 115 7.82 -0.58 4.66
C THR A 115 9.19 -0.03 4.33
N VAL A 116 9.88 0.55 5.31
CA VAL A 116 11.29 0.94 5.15
C VAL A 116 12.14 -0.15 5.76
N GLN A 117 13.08 -0.67 4.97
CA GLN A 117 13.94 -1.77 5.34
C GLN A 117 15.40 -1.36 5.22
N LYS A 118 16.24 -1.81 6.15
CA LYS A 118 17.71 -1.70 6.09
C LYS A 118 18.30 -3.09 6.31
N ASP A 119 19.15 -3.53 5.40
CA ASP A 119 19.77 -4.88 5.44
C ASP A 119 18.75 -6.01 5.58
N GLY A 120 17.61 -5.89 4.90
CA GLY A 120 16.50 -6.85 4.95
C GLY A 120 15.66 -6.83 6.23
N LYS A 121 15.99 -5.97 7.21
CA LYS A 121 15.20 -5.77 8.43
C LYS A 121 14.29 -4.56 8.28
N MET A 122 13.02 -4.73 8.60
CA MET A 122 12.05 -3.65 8.64
C MET A 122 12.35 -2.71 9.81
N ILE A 123 12.57 -1.43 9.50
CA ILE A 123 12.86 -0.37 10.48
C ILE A 123 11.70 0.61 10.64
N ALA A 124 10.82 0.73 9.64
CA ALA A 124 9.62 1.55 9.72
C ALA A 124 8.45 0.94 8.95
N TYR A 125 7.25 1.24 9.44
CA TYR A 125 5.98 0.87 8.83
C TYR A 125 5.00 2.06 8.94
N PRO A 126 4.06 2.23 8.00
CA PRO A 126 3.01 3.23 8.05
C PRO A 126 2.19 3.06 9.32
N ASP A 127 2.42 3.95 10.28
CA ASP A 127 1.56 4.03 11.42
C ASP A 127 0.33 4.88 11.06
N VAL A 128 -0.85 4.29 11.23
CA VAL A 128 -2.14 4.97 11.01
C VAL A 128 -2.44 5.93 12.17
N SER A 129 -1.68 5.88 13.28
CA SER A 129 -1.87 6.72 14.47
C SER A 129 -0.60 6.93 15.33
N TYR A 130 0.54 7.35 14.75
CA TYR A 130 1.74 7.57 15.58
C TYR A 130 1.60 8.83 16.43
N ASN A 131 1.38 8.65 17.73
CA ASN A 131 1.44 9.68 18.78
C ASN A 131 2.67 9.49 19.70
N GLY A 132 3.78 8.95 19.19
CA GLY A 132 4.99 8.67 19.97
C GLY A 132 6.01 9.82 19.96
N LYS A 133 6.46 10.27 21.13
CA LYS A 133 7.67 11.09 21.28
C LYS A 133 8.91 10.21 21.03
N SER A 134 9.83 10.66 20.17
CA SER A 134 11.07 9.93 19.87
C SER A 134 12.05 9.99 21.05
N THR A 135 12.55 8.85 21.51
CA THR A 135 13.59 8.76 22.56
C THR A 135 14.82 7.99 22.07
N ASP A 136 15.36 8.32 20.90
CA ASP A 136 16.68 7.88 20.44
C ASP A 136 17.16 8.76 19.27
N ASP A 137 18.39 9.25 19.35
CA ASP A 137 19.00 10.16 18.36
C ASP A 137 19.63 9.42 17.15
N ASP A 138 19.81 8.10 17.20
CA ASP A 138 20.41 7.30 16.12
C ASP A 138 19.39 6.56 15.22
N LYS A 139 18.08 6.83 15.37
CA LYS A 139 17.04 6.12 14.61
C LYS A 139 16.66 6.88 13.35
N ILE A 140 16.73 6.21 12.21
CA ILE A 140 16.08 6.64 10.96
C ILE A 140 14.60 6.90 11.27
N ARG A 141 14.15 8.15 11.09
CA ARG A 141 12.76 8.55 11.30
C ARG A 141 12.06 8.59 9.96
N CYS A 142 10.85 8.06 9.89
CA CYS A 142 10.08 8.00 8.64
C CYS A 142 8.70 8.61 8.83
N ILE A 143 8.28 9.46 7.89
CA ILE A 143 6.90 9.90 7.74
C ILE A 143 6.38 9.31 6.42
N ILE A 144 5.29 8.54 6.50
CA ILE A 144 4.66 7.95 5.33
C ILE A 144 3.23 8.49 5.27
N ASN A 145 2.97 9.31 4.26
CA ASN A 145 1.63 9.85 3.99
C ASN A 145 0.97 9.04 2.89
N SER A 146 -0.30 8.69 3.06
CA SER A 146 -1.06 8.13 1.95
C SER A 146 -1.60 9.24 1.05
N THR A 147 -1.27 9.17 -0.24
CA THR A 147 -1.82 10.06 -1.27
C THR A 147 -3.26 9.67 -1.62
N ILE A 148 -3.65 8.43 -1.34
CA ILE A 148 -5.02 7.90 -1.52
C ILE A 148 -5.72 7.84 -0.16
N LYS A 149 -6.63 8.79 0.09
CA LYS A 149 -7.35 8.88 1.38
C LYS A 149 -8.33 7.73 1.63
N GLN A 150 -8.89 7.12 0.58
CA GLN A 150 -9.88 6.05 0.69
C GLN A 150 -9.71 5.03 -0.45
N ASN A 151 -9.62 3.76 -0.10
CA ASN A 151 -9.56 2.61 -1.03
C ASN A 151 -10.76 1.66 -0.87
N LEU A 152 -11.73 2.06 -0.06
CA LEU A 152 -13.00 1.37 0.19
C LEU A 152 -14.13 2.22 -0.39
N VAL A 153 -14.93 1.60 -1.25
CA VAL A 153 -16.16 2.22 -1.77
C VAL A 153 -17.33 1.49 -1.14
N SER A 154 -18.13 2.21 -0.36
CA SER A 154 -19.38 1.67 0.18
C SER A 154 -20.37 1.44 -0.95
N LEU A 155 -20.92 0.23 -1.03
CA LEU A 155 -22.02 -0.06 -1.92
C LEU A 155 -23.30 0.42 -1.23
N ILE A 156 -23.85 1.54 -1.68
CA ILE A 156 -25.20 1.96 -1.29
C ILE A 156 -26.16 0.99 -1.98
N SER A 157 -27.13 0.45 -1.24
CA SER A 157 -28.26 -0.27 -1.83
C SER A 157 -29.03 0.69 -2.73
N ILE A 158 -28.96 0.46 -4.05
CA ILE A 158 -29.83 1.10 -5.05
C ILE A 158 -31.15 0.34 -5.10
#